data_AF-A0A2V9MPP8-F1
#
_entry.id   AF-A0A2V9MPP8-F1
#
_cell.length_a   1.000
_cell.length_b   1.000
_cell.length_c   1.000
_cell.angle_alpha   90.00
_cell.angle_beta   90.00
_cell.angle_gamma   90.00
#
_symmetry.space_group_name_H-M   'P 1'
#
loop_
_entity.id
_entity.type
_entity.pdbx_description
1 polymer ?
#
loop_
_entity_poly.entity_id
_entity_poly.type
_entity_poly.pdbx_seq_one_letter_code
_entity_poly.pdbx_strand_id
1 'polypeptide(L)' 'MWEFKQTVTAKDGKLYLKADPLGPEPQELLPESDIRFFLLSQDLTLTFQKDETGTVSKLIIDGESQSFEARRIP' A
#
# COMPACT_ATOMS: atom_id res chain seq x y z
N MET A 1 9.72 -3.28 20.68
CA MET A 1 9.68 -3.02 19.23
C MET A 1 8.25 -2.63 18.90
N TRP A 2 8.02 -1.49 18.25
CA TRP A 2 6.69 -1.13 17.78
C TRP A 2 6.48 -1.78 16.41
N GLU A 3 5.39 -2.53 16.25
CA GLU A 3 4.99 -3.09 14.96
C GLU A 3 4.22 -2.02 14.20
N PHE A 4 4.81 -1.48 13.13
CA PHE A 4 4.07 -0.63 12.20
C PHE A 4 3.15 -1.53 11.37
N LYS A 5 1.87 -1.54 11.71
CA LYS A 5 0.85 -2.27 10.96
C LYS A 5 0.21 -1.34 9.94
N GLN A 6 0.26 -1.75 8.68
CA GLN A 6 -0.46 -1.11 7.59
C GLN A 6 -1.48 -2.10 7.04
N THR A 7 -2.66 -1.61 6.67
CA THR A 7 -3.72 -2.45 6.14
C THR A 7 -4.19 -1.89 4.80
N VAL A 8 -4.16 -2.73 3.77
CA VAL A 8 -4.80 -2.45 2.49
C VAL A 8 -6.12 -3.20 2.44
N THR A 9 -7.22 -2.49 2.17
CA THR A 9 -8.56 -3.07 2.06
C THR A 9 -9.13 -2.83 0.67
N ALA A 10 -9.77 -3.84 0.09
CA ALA A 10 -10.55 -3.70 -1.13
C ALA A 10 -12.04 -3.54 -0.77
N LYS A 11 -12.69 -2.49 -1.28
CA LYS A 11 -14.12 -2.23 -1.08
C LYS A 11 -14.69 -1.52 -2.31
N ASP A 12 -15.81 -2.00 -2.83
CA ASP A 12 -16.53 -1.41 -3.98
C ASP A 12 -15.63 -1.17 -5.22
N GLY A 13 -14.72 -2.12 -5.49
CA GLY A 13 -13.78 -2.04 -6.62
C GLY A 13 -12.60 -1.07 -6.40
N LYS A 14 -12.48 -0.46 -5.22
CA LYS A 14 -11.43 0.48 -4.85
C LYS A 14 -10.51 -0.11 -3.78
N LEU A 15 -9.29 0.41 -3.72
CA LEU A 15 -8.33 0.06 -2.67
C LEU A 15 -8.18 1.22 -1.69
N TYR A 16 -8.00 0.89 -0.41
CA TYR A 16 -7.81 1.85 0.67
C TYR A 16 -6.62 1.44 1.53
N LEU A 17 -5.77 2.40 1.86
CA LEU A 17 -4.64 2.23 2.77
C LEU A 17 -4.94 2.87 4.11
N LYS A 18 -4.80 2.10 5.19
CA LYS A 18 -4.76 2.60 6.56
C LYS A 18 -3.36 2.38 7.13
N ALA A 19 -2.71 3.47 7.52
CA ALA A 19 -1.40 3.48 8.17
C ALA A 19 -1.30 4.71 9.09
N ASP A 20 -0.67 4.57 10.26
CA ASP A 20 -0.60 5.64 11.27
C ASP A 20 -0.07 6.99 10.73
N PRO A 21 0.96 7.03 9.84
CA PRO A 21 1.44 8.29 9.26
C PRO A 21 0.42 9.01 8.35
N LEU A 22 -0.64 8.33 7.90
CA LEU A 22 -1.69 8.90 7.05
C LEU A 22 -2.88 9.45 7.87
N GLY A 23 -2.89 9.22 9.18
CA GLY A 23 -3.99 9.61 10.07
C GLY A 23 -5.02 8.50 10.30
N PRO A 24 -6.15 8.83 10.97
CA PRO A 24 -7.11 7.84 11.45
C PRO A 24 -7.96 7.20 10.35
N GLU A 25 -8.19 7.95 9.26
CA GLU A 25 -9.07 7.56 8.16
C GLU A 25 -8.28 6.87 7.03
N PRO A 26 -8.79 5.74 6.49
CA PRO A 26 -8.20 5.12 5.32
C PRO A 26 -8.19 6.07 4.11
N GLN A 27 -7.08 6.10 3.39
CA GLN A 27 -6.93 6.90 2.18
C GLN A 27 -7.14 6.03 0.95
N GLU A 28 -7.88 6.53 -0.05
CA GLU A 28 -8.09 5.82 -1.31
C GLU A 28 -6.78 5.75 -2.11
N LEU A 29 -6.45 4.55 -2.58
CA LEU A 29 -5.36 4.29 -3.50
C LEU A 29 -5.89 4.37 -4.93
N LEU A 30 -5.40 5.34 -5.69
CA LEU A 30 -5.77 5.51 -7.09
C LEU A 30 -4.85 4.68 -7.98
N PRO A 31 -5.40 3.95 -8.98
CA PRO A 31 -4.60 3.12 -9.87
C PRO A 31 -3.83 3.98 -10.88
N GLU A 32 -2.53 3.69 -11.00
CA GLU A 32 -1.70 4.12 -12.13
C GLU A 32 -1.52 2.98 -13.15
N SER A 33 -1.52 1.72 -12.67
CA SER A 33 -1.56 0.48 -13.45
C SER A 33 -2.12 -0.67 -12.60
N ASP A 34 -2.19 -1.87 -13.16
CA ASP A 34 -2.68 -3.08 -12.47
C ASP A 34 -1.99 -3.39 -11.13
N ILE A 35 -0.73 -2.97 -10.97
CA ILE A 35 0.06 -3.26 -9.76
C ILE A 35 0.58 -2.00 -9.06
N ARG A 36 0.35 -0.81 -9.62
CA ARG A 36 0.93 0.44 -9.12
C ARG A 36 -0.16 1.46 -8.84
N PHE A 37 -0.11 2.05 -7.65
CA PHE A 37 -1.13 2.93 -7.11
C PHE A 37 -0.49 4.14 -6.43
N PHE A 38 -1.24 5.23 -6.27
CA PHE A 38 -0.78 6.44 -5.61
C PHE A 38 -1.87 7.06 -4.72
N LEU A 39 -1.45 8.02 -3.89
CA LEU A 39 -2.31 8.82 -3.03
C LEU A 39 -2.34 10.26 -3.54
N LEU A 40 -3.47 10.96 -3.41
CA LEU A 40 -3.52 12.41 -3.68
C LEU A 40 -3.04 13.25 -2.49
N SER A 41 -3.12 12.69 -1.27
CA SER A 41 -2.80 13.42 -0.04
C SER A 41 -1.30 13.50 0.26
N GLN A 42 -0.49 12.59 -0.29
CA GLN A 42 0.94 12.48 -0.07
C GLN A 42 1.64 11.97 -1.33
N ASP A 43 2.88 12.39 -1.56
CA ASP A 43 3.71 11.87 -2.65
C ASP A 43 4.25 10.47 -2.30
N LEU A 44 3.37 9.49 -2.39
CA LEU A 44 3.65 8.09 -2.14
C LEU A 44 3.11 7.23 -3.28
N THR A 45 3.97 6.36 -3.78
CA THR A 45 3.61 5.32 -4.75
C THR A 45 3.67 3.96 -4.08
N LEU A 46 2.66 3.14 -4.35
CA LEU A 46 2.51 1.79 -3.84
C LEU A 46 2.58 0.79 -4.98
N THR A 47 3.50 -0.16 -4.90
CA THR A 47 3.66 -1.23 -5.89
C THR A 47 3.41 -2.60 -5.25
N PHE A 48 2.39 -3.31 -5.71
CA PHE A 48 2.10 -4.67 -5.30
C PHE A 48 2.98 -5.65 -6.06
N GLN A 49 3.69 -6.51 -5.33
CA GLN A 49 4.42 -7.62 -5.92
C GLN A 49 3.72 -8.94 -5.65
N LYS A 50 3.64 -9.75 -6.71
CA LYS A 50 3.12 -11.11 -6.67
C LYS A 50 4.27 -12.10 -6.57
N ASP A 51 4.05 -13.21 -5.87
CA ASP A 51 4.93 -14.37 -5.91
C ASP A 51 4.74 -15.19 -7.19
N GLU A 52 5.48 -16.30 -7.30
CA GLU A 52 5.44 -17.23 -8.44
C GLU A 52 4.05 -17.83 -8.70
N THR A 53 3.15 -17.81 -7.72
CA THR A 53 1.76 -18.31 -7.85
C THR A 53 0.80 -17.22 -8.34
N GLY A 54 1.27 -15.98 -8.50
CA GLY A 54 0.45 -14.82 -8.83
C GLY A 54 -0.24 -14.20 -7.61
N THR A 55 0.09 -14.65 -6.40
CA THR A 55 -0.50 -14.13 -5.16
C THR A 55 0.28 -12.90 -4.69
N VAL A 56 -0.41 -11.83 -4.32
CA VAL A 56 0.23 -10.65 -3.72
C VAL A 56 0.91 -11.05 -2.42
N SER A 57 2.24 -10.87 -2.37
CA SER A 57 3.11 -11.29 -1.27
C SER A 57 3.82 -10.11 -0.60
N LYS A 58 4.01 -9.02 -1.33
CA LYS A 58 4.66 -7.81 -0.83
C LYS A 58 4.01 -6.53 -1.33
N LEU A 59 4.27 -5.46 -0.59
CA LEU A 59 3.96 -4.10 -0.94
C LEU A 59 5.24 -3.28 -0.81
N ILE A 60 5.61 -2.58 -1.87
CA ILE A 60 6.68 -1.58 -1.86
C ILE A 60 6.03 -0.21 -1.79
N ILE A 61 6.51 0.65 -0.90
CA ILE A 61 6.03 2.01 -0.71
C ILE A 61 7.20 2.94 -0.93
N ASP A 62 7.15 3.69 -2.02
CA ASP A 62 8.15 4.67 -2.40
C ASP A 62 7.63 6.07 -2.10
N GLY A 63 8.37 6.83 -1.30
CA GLY A 63 8.20 8.28 -1.16
C GLY A 63 9.44 9.04 -1.63
N GLU A 64 9.42 10.37 -1.55
CA GLU A 64 10.48 11.24 -2.11
C GLU A 64 11.92 10.85 -1.71
N SER A 65 12.12 10.41 -0.46
CA SER A 65 13.47 10.17 0.09
C SER A 65 13.71 8.73 0.56
N GLN A 66 12.67 7.90 0.61
CA GLN A 66 12.72 6.60 1.28
C GLN A 66 11.77 5.59 0.65
N SER A 67 12.21 4.33 0.63
CA SER A 67 11.42 3.18 0.20
C SER A 67 11.27 2.20 1.35
N PHE A 68 10.08 1.63 1.50
CA PHE A 68 9.76 0.63 2.50
C PHE A 68 9.18 -0.61 1.86
N GLU A 69 9.65 -1.78 2.30
CA GLU A 69 9.06 -3.08 1.94
C GLU A 69 8.21 -3.58 3.10
N ALA A 70 6.94 -3.89 2.81
CA ALA A 70 6.04 -4.60 3.71
C ALA A 70 5.70 -5.97 3.14
N ARG A 71 5.82 -7.01 3.97
CA ARG A 71 5.36 -8.36 3.60
C ARG A 71 3.90 -8.52 3.99
N ARG A 72 3.14 -9.20 3.15
CA ARG A 72 1.78 -9.61 3.50
C ARG A 72 1.84 -10.60 4.65
N ILE A 73 1.08 -10.32 5.71
CA ILE A 73 0.91 -11.20 6.86
C ILE A 73 -0.45 -11.92 6.70
N PRO A 74 -0.53 -13.24 6.93
CA PRO A 74 -1.77 -14.00 6.88
C PRO A 74 -2.82 -13.54 7.90
#